data_AF-A0A2V6IUN3-F1
#
_entry.id   AF-A0A2V6IUN3-F1
#
_cell.length_a   1.000
_cell.length_b   1.000
_cell.length_c   1.000
_cell.angle_alpha   90.00
_cell.angle_beta   90.00
_cell.angle_gamma   90.00
#
_symmetry.space_group_name_H-M   'P 1'
#
loop_
_entity.id
_entity.type
_entity.pdbx_description
1 polymer ?
#
loop_
_entity_poly.entity_id
_entity_poly.type
_entity_poly.pdbx_seq_one_letter_code
_entity_poly.pdbx_strand_id
1 'polypeptide(L)'
;MTRLGSLLLAGLLFVVTSAPAQSDDPSETFLKAYMTAQQGEKLERDNQFTRALAKYRLAGSLLEELKKTHSDWQPAIVEYRSRKVSESILRVQSKSGTQQDLAATNAPPAEAQPSPQQSTEPTVEIGPNKSKPSIIVQPAGQASPAPKTRDTVVEAAAPAPATNDTAIKSATRKLREKVEQLEAELHQSRSKVSEVEEEKEKLNSKLKESNSKLEQAQQELEKTKGAEKNVRGQLAEAQGSLKKIQETGNGDAKAQEALKGEIAQLKKALTVAEQGRATAEKERDSQNAKLADANSQIAKISKERDDALGQLVGLKDSEHRVAVLLAENTELKEKLATAEQTVREVSEDKPKKEQELADARKQLEDLRAQLEASQKQNKDFEVEVASLRSQLEDTSSQLEKAKLTGANADETAKITRENQILRNIVVRERQEEARREQAKKLMLAEFDKLKIKSDTLNEQIALL
;
A
#
# COMPACT_ATOMS: atom_id res chain seq x y z
N MET A 1 34.00 -25.25 -54.60
CA MET A 1 34.70 -25.94 -53.50
C MET A 1 34.94 -24.95 -52.38
N THR A 2 34.68 -25.37 -51.13
CA THR A 2 35.24 -24.90 -49.83
C THR A 2 35.17 -23.39 -49.50
N ARG A 3 34.25 -22.90 -48.66
CA ARG A 3 34.15 -22.93 -47.17
C ARG A 3 35.15 -22.03 -46.40
N LEU A 4 34.60 -21.43 -45.32
CA LEU A 4 35.22 -20.80 -44.13
C LEU A 4 35.60 -19.31 -44.29
N GLY A 5 35.25 -18.34 -43.43
CA GLY A 5 34.70 -18.36 -42.07
C GLY A 5 35.76 -18.01 -41.01
N SER A 6 35.78 -16.77 -40.49
CA SER A 6 36.23 -16.31 -39.13
C SER A 6 36.56 -14.80 -39.19
N LEU A 7 35.96 -13.88 -38.41
CA LEU A 7 36.08 -13.63 -36.96
C LEU A 7 37.53 -13.42 -36.48
N LEU A 8 37.89 -12.16 -36.15
CA LEU A 8 38.90 -11.70 -35.17
C LEU A 8 38.92 -10.15 -35.22
N LEU A 9 38.30 -9.45 -34.27
CA LEU A 9 38.90 -8.94 -33.02
C LEU A 9 40.17 -8.08 -33.27
N ALA A 10 39.97 -6.76 -33.36
CA ALA A 10 40.99 -5.74 -33.14
C ALA A 10 40.33 -4.71 -32.22
N GLY A 11 40.87 -4.33 -31.06
CA GLY A 11 42.26 -4.22 -30.67
C GLY A 11 42.43 -2.81 -30.11
N LEU A 12 42.06 -2.66 -28.84
CA LEU A 12 42.06 -1.43 -28.05
C LEU A 12 43.50 -0.90 -27.87
N LEU A 13 43.74 0.38 -28.14
CA LEU A 13 44.93 1.11 -27.72
C LEU A 13 44.49 2.38 -26.97
N PHE A 14 44.64 2.32 -25.64
CA PHE A 14 44.42 3.41 -24.69
C PHE A 14 45.66 4.29 -24.61
N VAL A 15 45.49 5.61 -24.70
CA VAL A 15 46.41 6.60 -24.11
C VAL A 15 45.70 7.15 -22.89
N VAL A 16 46.28 6.90 -21.71
CA VAL A 16 45.77 7.32 -20.41
C VAL A 16 46.35 8.68 -20.04
N THR A 17 45.48 9.66 -19.79
CA THR A 17 45.75 10.80 -18.91
C THR A 17 44.78 10.74 -17.74
N SER A 18 45.34 10.62 -16.54
CA SER A 18 44.61 10.36 -15.30
C SER A 18 44.07 11.65 -14.67
N ALA A 19 42.75 11.75 -14.59
CA ALA A 19 42.00 12.45 -13.54
C ALA A 19 40.92 11.48 -13.06
N PRO A 20 40.51 11.46 -11.78
CA PRO A 20 39.39 10.63 -11.33
C PRO A 20 38.09 11.27 -11.81
N ALA A 21 37.82 11.16 -13.11
CA ALA A 21 36.50 11.38 -13.66
C ALA A 21 35.69 10.12 -13.34
N GLN A 22 34.61 10.24 -12.57
CA GLN A 22 33.53 9.28 -12.63
C GLN A 22 33.20 9.10 -14.11
N SER A 23 33.38 7.88 -14.63
CA SER A 23 33.11 7.59 -16.03
C SER A 23 31.62 7.76 -16.27
N ASP A 24 31.26 8.94 -16.77
CA ASP A 24 29.91 9.25 -17.25
C ASP A 24 29.73 8.66 -18.66
N ASP A 25 30.24 7.45 -18.90
CA ASP A 25 29.98 6.71 -20.13
C ASP A 25 28.71 5.88 -19.95
N PRO A 26 27.60 6.25 -20.62
CA PRO A 26 26.36 5.48 -20.57
C PRO A 26 26.54 4.02 -21.02
N SER A 27 27.51 3.74 -21.87
CA SER A 27 27.81 2.39 -22.37
C SER A 27 28.34 1.48 -21.28
N GLU A 28 29.23 1.98 -20.41
CA GLU A 28 29.75 1.23 -19.25
C GLU A 28 28.66 0.94 -18.22
N THR A 29 27.81 1.95 -17.96
CA THR A 29 26.69 1.81 -17.02
C THR A 29 25.69 0.76 -17.51
N PHE A 30 25.37 0.78 -18.80
CA PHE A 30 24.54 -0.24 -19.42
C PHE A 30 25.16 -1.64 -19.36
N LEU A 31 26.45 -1.78 -19.68
CA LEU A 31 27.15 -3.05 -19.63
C LEU A 31 27.15 -3.63 -18.21
N LYS A 32 27.40 -2.79 -17.20
CA LYS A 32 27.33 -3.17 -15.79
C LYS A 32 25.93 -3.64 -15.40
N ALA A 33 24.89 -2.94 -15.85
CA ALA A 33 23.51 -3.35 -15.62
C ALA A 33 23.20 -4.71 -16.28
N TYR A 34 23.64 -4.91 -17.52
CA TYR A 34 23.45 -6.16 -18.25
C TYR A 34 24.15 -7.34 -17.58
N MET A 35 25.43 -7.19 -17.20
CA MET A 35 26.18 -8.23 -16.50
C MET A 35 25.57 -8.54 -15.12
N THR A 36 25.06 -7.53 -14.43
CA THR A 36 24.37 -7.71 -13.15
C THR A 36 23.06 -8.48 -13.32
N ALA A 37 22.28 -8.19 -14.37
CA ALA A 37 21.07 -8.94 -14.70
C ALA A 37 21.38 -10.40 -15.05
N GLN A 38 22.46 -10.66 -15.80
CA GLN A 38 22.93 -12.01 -16.11
C GLN A 38 23.36 -12.80 -14.88
N GLN A 39 24.01 -12.15 -13.89
CA GLN A 39 24.30 -12.77 -12.60
C GLN A 39 23.02 -13.12 -11.83
N GLY A 40 21.99 -12.27 -11.89
CA GLY A 40 20.68 -12.54 -11.32
C GLY A 40 20.02 -13.78 -11.94
N GLU A 41 20.06 -13.89 -13.26
CA GLU A 41 19.53 -15.04 -14.00
C GLU A 41 20.24 -16.35 -13.66
N LYS A 42 21.57 -16.31 -13.48
CA LYS A 42 22.32 -17.47 -12.99
C LYS A 42 21.88 -17.89 -11.59
N LEU A 43 21.75 -16.94 -10.67
CA LEU A 43 21.31 -17.21 -9.29
C LEU A 43 19.87 -17.70 -9.22
N GLU A 44 19.00 -17.23 -10.12
CA GLU A 44 17.62 -17.71 -10.24
C GLU A 44 17.61 -19.19 -10.68
N ARG A 45 18.46 -19.58 -11.64
CA ARG A 45 18.63 -20.99 -12.05
C ARG A 45 19.18 -21.87 -10.93
N ASP A 46 20.01 -21.31 -10.07
CA ASP A 46 20.59 -22.00 -8.90
C ASP A 46 19.62 -22.02 -7.68
N ASN A 47 18.35 -21.62 -7.86
CA ASN A 47 17.31 -21.50 -6.82
C ASN A 47 17.67 -20.54 -5.65
N GLN A 48 18.62 -19.61 -5.86
CA GLN A 48 19.01 -18.61 -4.86
C GLN A 48 18.19 -17.32 -5.04
N PHE A 49 16.87 -17.42 -4.89
CA PHE A 49 15.94 -16.33 -5.25
C PHE A 49 16.20 -15.01 -4.50
N THR A 50 16.58 -15.05 -3.21
CA THR A 50 16.93 -13.84 -2.45
C THR A 50 18.14 -13.10 -3.04
N ARG A 51 19.16 -13.85 -3.46
CA ARG A 51 20.38 -13.27 -4.07
C ARG A 51 20.12 -12.84 -5.50
N ALA A 52 19.31 -13.58 -6.26
CA ALA A 52 18.86 -13.21 -7.58
C ALA A 52 18.08 -11.88 -7.55
N LEU A 53 17.18 -11.71 -6.58
CA LEU A 53 16.39 -10.51 -6.39
C LEU A 53 17.26 -9.28 -6.13
N ALA A 54 18.29 -9.41 -5.28
CA ALA A 54 19.24 -8.33 -5.02
C ALA A 54 19.99 -7.90 -6.30
N LYS A 55 20.40 -8.86 -7.14
CA LYS A 55 21.05 -8.58 -8.42
C LYS A 55 20.10 -7.91 -9.41
N TYR A 56 18.87 -8.38 -9.55
CA TYR A 56 17.91 -7.73 -10.44
C TYR A 56 17.55 -6.31 -9.98
N ARG A 57 17.41 -6.05 -8.67
CA ARG A 57 17.19 -4.69 -8.14
C ARG A 57 18.36 -3.75 -8.47
N LEU A 58 19.60 -4.23 -8.32
CA LEU A 58 20.80 -3.47 -8.68
C LEU A 58 20.90 -3.21 -10.19
N ALA A 59 20.55 -4.19 -11.04
CA ALA A 59 20.50 -3.99 -12.47
C ALA A 59 19.43 -2.95 -12.86
N GLY A 60 18.28 -2.97 -12.19
CA GLY A 60 17.21 -2.00 -12.40
C GLY A 60 17.62 -0.59 -12.02
N SER A 61 18.30 -0.40 -10.88
CA SER A 61 18.77 0.93 -10.47
C SER A 61 19.80 1.51 -11.45
N LEU A 62 20.69 0.68 -12.00
CA LEU A 62 21.67 1.13 -12.99
C LEU A 62 21.01 1.55 -14.32
N LEU A 63 19.95 0.85 -14.75
CA LEU A 63 19.20 1.24 -15.96
C LEU A 63 18.36 2.49 -15.75
N GLU A 64 17.82 2.69 -14.55
CA GLU A 64 17.06 3.91 -14.21
C GLU A 64 17.99 5.12 -14.08
N GLU A 65 19.17 4.93 -13.51
CA GLU A 65 20.22 5.95 -13.46
C GLU A 65 20.65 6.34 -14.87
N LEU A 66 20.93 5.35 -15.72
CA LEU A 66 21.25 5.56 -17.14
C LEU A 66 20.15 6.33 -17.87
N LYS A 67 18.88 6.01 -17.62
CA LYS A 67 17.73 6.72 -18.21
C LYS A 67 17.63 8.17 -17.72
N LYS A 68 18.02 8.44 -16.47
CA LYS A 68 17.95 9.75 -15.85
C LYS A 68 19.10 10.66 -16.27
N THR A 69 20.31 10.13 -16.40
CA THR A 69 21.51 10.90 -16.76
C THR A 69 21.74 10.96 -18.26
N HIS A 70 21.35 9.91 -19.01
CA HIS A 70 21.58 9.76 -20.45
C HIS A 70 20.31 9.32 -21.20
N SER A 71 19.25 10.14 -21.11
CA SER A 71 17.91 9.79 -21.64
C SER A 71 17.83 9.56 -23.16
N ASP A 72 18.76 10.13 -23.92
CA ASP A 72 18.88 10.02 -25.38
C ASP A 72 19.72 8.81 -25.83
N TRP A 73 20.45 8.18 -24.89
CA TRP A 73 21.30 7.05 -25.19
C TRP A 73 20.48 5.75 -25.33
N GLN A 74 20.38 5.26 -26.57
CA GLN A 74 19.76 3.99 -26.95
C GLN A 74 18.45 3.65 -26.19
N PRO A 75 17.43 4.54 -26.20
CA PRO A 75 16.26 4.45 -25.33
C PRO A 75 15.49 3.13 -25.50
N ALA A 76 15.37 2.63 -26.72
CA ALA A 76 14.69 1.37 -27.01
C ALA A 76 15.35 0.16 -26.31
N ILE A 77 16.69 0.14 -26.25
CA ILE A 77 17.46 -0.96 -25.63
C ILE A 77 17.38 -0.86 -24.10
N VAL A 78 17.53 0.35 -23.55
CA VAL A 78 17.40 0.59 -22.12
C VAL A 78 16.01 0.21 -21.65
N GLU A 79 14.96 0.66 -22.35
CA GLU A 79 13.57 0.35 -22.00
C GLU A 79 13.27 -1.16 -22.08
N TYR A 80 13.74 -1.83 -23.13
CA TYR A 80 13.61 -3.28 -23.25
C TYR A 80 14.28 -4.01 -22.08
N ARG A 81 15.50 -3.61 -21.70
CA ARG A 81 16.23 -4.23 -20.58
C ARG A 81 15.58 -3.90 -19.24
N SER A 82 15.13 -2.67 -19.01
CA SER A 82 14.43 -2.27 -17.79
C SER A 82 13.16 -3.11 -17.61
N ARG A 83 12.36 -3.25 -18.66
CA ARG A 83 11.17 -4.12 -18.65
C ARG A 83 11.54 -5.57 -18.32
N LYS A 84 12.59 -6.11 -18.97
CA LYS A 84 13.04 -7.48 -18.74
C LYS A 84 13.50 -7.72 -17.30
N VAL A 85 14.23 -6.77 -16.72
CA VAL A 85 14.68 -6.82 -15.32
C VAL A 85 13.49 -6.76 -14.37
N SER A 86 12.52 -5.86 -14.61
CA SER A 86 11.28 -5.76 -13.82
C SER A 86 10.45 -7.05 -13.86
N GLU A 87 10.28 -7.67 -15.03
CA GLU A 87 9.64 -8.99 -15.15
C GLU A 87 10.35 -10.05 -14.32
N SER A 88 11.68 -10.07 -14.34
CA SER A 88 12.47 -11.02 -13.54
C SER A 88 12.37 -10.76 -12.04
N ILE A 89 12.28 -9.50 -11.60
CA ILE A 89 12.02 -9.15 -10.20
C ILE A 89 10.69 -9.76 -9.73
N LEU A 90 9.61 -9.58 -10.51
CA LEU A 90 8.29 -10.13 -10.17
C LEU A 90 8.31 -11.66 -10.14
N ARG A 91 8.88 -12.29 -11.17
CA ARG A 91 9.02 -13.75 -11.25
C ARG A 91 9.79 -14.34 -10.07
N VAL A 92 10.90 -13.71 -9.67
CA VAL A 92 11.70 -14.16 -8.53
C VAL A 92 10.98 -13.94 -7.21
N GLN A 93 10.27 -12.81 -7.04
CA GLN A 93 9.46 -12.55 -5.85
C GLN A 93 8.36 -13.61 -5.66
N SER A 94 7.63 -13.94 -6.74
CA SER A 94 6.61 -15.00 -6.70
C SER A 94 7.23 -16.36 -6.33
N LYS A 95 8.35 -16.74 -6.96
CA LYS A 95 9.05 -18.01 -6.64
C LYS A 95 9.59 -18.05 -5.22
N SER A 96 10.11 -16.94 -4.69
CA SER A 96 10.55 -16.86 -3.29
C SER A 96 9.40 -17.00 -2.30
N GLY A 97 8.22 -16.43 -2.62
CA GLY A 97 7.02 -16.61 -1.80
C GLY A 97 6.55 -18.06 -1.78
N THR A 98 6.51 -18.73 -2.94
CA THR A 98 6.17 -20.15 -3.04
C THR A 98 7.16 -21.04 -2.29
N GLN A 99 8.46 -20.75 -2.35
CA GLN A 99 9.47 -21.53 -1.61
C GLN A 99 9.39 -21.32 -0.10
N GLN A 100 9.01 -20.13 0.34
CA GLN A 100 8.81 -19.80 1.75
C GLN A 100 7.55 -20.49 2.32
N ASP A 101 6.47 -20.57 1.54
CA ASP A 101 5.24 -21.32 1.88
C ASP A 101 5.48 -22.83 1.94
N LEU A 102 6.27 -23.38 1.01
CA LEU A 102 6.67 -24.79 0.99
C LEU A 102 7.61 -25.14 2.16
N ALA A 103 8.44 -24.19 2.60
CA ALA A 103 9.27 -24.36 3.80
C ALA A 103 8.44 -24.27 5.09
N ALA A 104 7.41 -23.41 5.13
CA ALA A 104 6.49 -23.30 6.27
C ALA A 104 5.56 -24.52 6.41
N THR A 105 5.19 -25.16 5.29
CA THR A 105 4.35 -26.38 5.26
C THR A 105 5.10 -27.65 5.67
N ASN A 106 6.45 -27.63 5.69
CA ASN A 106 7.29 -28.78 6.06
C ASN A 106 7.90 -28.69 7.47
N ALA A 107 7.45 -27.76 8.31
CA ALA A 107 7.89 -27.68 9.71
C ALA A 107 7.13 -28.70 10.59
N PRO A 108 7.81 -29.60 11.35
CA PRO A 108 7.15 -30.49 12.31
C PRO A 108 6.57 -29.69 13.49
N PRO A 109 5.42 -30.09 14.08
CA PRO A 109 4.84 -29.41 15.23
C PRO A 109 5.65 -29.73 16.49
N ALA A 110 6.24 -28.70 17.10
CA ALA A 110 6.84 -28.81 18.43
C ALA A 110 5.88 -28.27 19.49
N GLU A 111 5.64 -29.14 20.47
CA GLU A 111 4.82 -28.95 21.67
C GLU A 111 5.33 -27.85 22.61
N ALA A 112 4.47 -27.50 23.54
CA ALA A 112 4.52 -26.36 24.45
C ALA A 112 5.52 -26.46 25.63
N GLN A 113 5.70 -25.28 26.24
CA GLN A 113 6.14 -24.93 27.61
C GLN A 113 7.62 -24.51 27.79
N PRO A 114 7.96 -23.75 28.87
CA PRO A 114 7.38 -22.48 29.37
C PRO A 114 8.48 -21.43 29.72
N SER A 115 8.09 -20.18 30.01
CA SER A 115 8.96 -19.11 30.56
C SER A 115 9.48 -19.41 31.99
N PRO A 116 10.59 -18.80 32.45
CA PRO A 116 10.47 -17.57 33.27
C PRO A 116 11.62 -16.51 33.13
N GLN A 117 11.23 -15.25 33.41
CA GLN A 117 11.85 -14.07 34.09
C GLN A 117 13.36 -14.09 34.50
N GLN A 118 14.13 -12.98 34.66
CA GLN A 118 13.87 -11.60 35.12
C GLN A 118 15.14 -10.70 34.97
N SER A 119 14.93 -9.36 34.95
CA SER A 119 15.84 -8.26 35.41
C SER A 119 17.11 -7.90 34.60
N THR A 120 17.61 -6.66 34.46
CA THR A 120 17.30 -5.29 34.95
C THR A 120 18.12 -4.27 34.13
N GLU A 121 17.57 -3.05 34.01
CA GLU A 121 18.10 -1.72 33.58
C GLU A 121 19.56 -1.35 33.96
N PRO A 122 20.21 -0.25 33.45
CA PRO A 122 19.70 1.15 33.61
C PRO A 122 20.18 2.29 32.65
N THR A 123 19.55 3.47 32.85
CA THR A 123 20.06 4.88 32.70
C THR A 123 20.15 5.45 31.26
N VAL A 124 19.61 6.65 30.92
CA VAL A 124 20.08 8.01 31.29
C VAL A 124 18.94 9.06 31.22
N GLU A 125 19.02 10.01 32.16
CA GLU A 125 18.21 11.20 32.40
C GLU A 125 18.89 12.49 31.83
N ILE A 126 18.10 13.58 31.70
CA ILE A 126 18.41 15.04 31.74
C ILE A 126 18.33 15.83 30.39
N GLY A 127 17.41 16.83 30.38
CA GLY A 127 17.05 17.79 29.30
C GLY A 127 18.01 19.00 29.10
N PRO A 128 17.58 20.22 28.62
CA PRO A 128 16.29 20.89 28.87
C PRO A 128 15.65 21.78 27.73
N ASN A 129 14.35 22.04 27.87
CA ASN A 129 13.54 23.28 27.70
C ASN A 129 13.97 24.43 26.73
N LYS A 130 13.06 24.87 25.82
CA LYS A 130 12.41 26.22 25.83
C LYS A 130 11.59 26.60 24.56
N SER A 131 10.37 27.12 24.83
CA SER A 131 9.68 28.29 24.21
C SER A 131 8.70 28.14 23.01
N LYS A 132 7.45 28.53 23.30
CA LYS A 132 6.38 29.02 22.39
C LYS A 132 6.75 30.40 21.78
N PRO A 133 6.00 30.92 20.77
CA PRO A 133 4.85 31.79 21.09
C PRO A 133 3.63 31.77 20.12
N SER A 134 2.48 32.14 20.70
CA SER A 134 1.31 32.93 20.24
C SER A 134 0.66 32.75 18.86
N ILE A 135 -0.64 32.46 18.93
CA ILE A 135 -1.67 32.70 17.90
C ILE A 135 -2.23 34.11 18.08
N ILE A 136 -2.28 34.86 16.97
CA ILE A 136 -2.90 36.18 16.83
C ILE A 136 -4.37 36.02 16.47
N VAL A 137 -5.23 36.74 17.19
CA VAL A 137 -6.65 36.97 16.90
C VAL A 137 -6.77 38.01 15.78
N GLN A 138 -7.69 37.80 14.83
CA GLN A 138 -8.23 38.89 14.03
C GLN A 138 -9.76 38.77 13.88
N PRO A 139 -10.53 39.86 14.09
CA PRO A 139 -11.98 39.84 14.19
C PRO A 139 -12.66 40.16 12.85
N ALA A 140 -13.91 39.70 12.67
CA ALA A 140 -14.77 40.15 11.59
C ALA A 140 -16.07 40.74 12.16
N GLY A 141 -16.29 42.03 11.90
CA GLY A 141 -17.52 42.74 12.20
C GLY A 141 -18.44 42.86 10.98
N GLN A 142 -19.73 42.63 11.25
CA GLN A 142 -20.96 43.24 10.72
C GLN A 142 -21.21 43.35 9.20
N ALA A 143 -22.32 42.75 8.75
CA ALA A 143 -23.52 43.49 8.30
C ALA A 143 -24.76 42.58 8.21
N SER A 144 -25.87 43.05 8.80
CA SER A 144 -27.27 42.60 8.71
C SER A 144 -27.88 42.79 7.28
N PRO A 145 -29.09 42.28 6.93
CA PRO A 145 -30.32 42.29 7.74
C PRO A 145 -31.31 41.10 7.66
N ALA A 146 -32.23 41.11 8.63
CA ALA A 146 -33.38 40.21 8.79
C ALA A 146 -34.38 40.26 7.61
N PRO A 147 -35.30 39.28 7.51
CA PRO A 147 -36.64 39.58 8.03
C PRO A 147 -37.42 38.42 8.69
N LYS A 148 -38.22 38.82 9.69
CA LYS A 148 -39.61 38.45 9.99
C LYS A 148 -39.99 37.00 10.35
N THR A 149 -40.34 36.88 11.63
CA THR A 149 -41.36 36.02 12.25
C THR A 149 -42.52 35.61 11.34
N ARG A 150 -42.85 34.31 11.34
CA ARG A 150 -44.22 33.84 11.14
C ARG A 150 -44.48 32.56 11.95
N ASP A 151 -45.65 32.57 12.55
CA ASP A 151 -46.16 31.67 13.56
C ASP A 151 -46.25 30.18 13.16
N THR A 152 -46.21 29.35 14.21
CA THR A 152 -46.84 28.03 14.38
C THR A 152 -47.40 27.34 13.14
N VAL A 153 -46.79 26.20 12.78
CA VAL A 153 -47.53 24.95 12.55
C VAL A 153 -46.70 23.80 13.12
N VAL A 154 -47.29 23.08 14.06
CA VAL A 154 -46.91 21.72 14.45
C VAL A 154 -47.14 20.85 13.23
N GLU A 155 -46.08 20.46 12.51
CA GLU A 155 -46.17 19.47 11.45
C GLU A 155 -45.21 18.33 11.75
N ALA A 156 -45.80 17.14 11.81
CA ALA A 156 -45.19 15.89 12.19
C ALA A 156 -43.92 15.62 11.38
N ALA A 157 -42.81 15.45 12.08
CA ALA A 157 -41.59 14.86 11.53
C ALA A 157 -41.87 13.39 11.17
N ALA A 158 -42.29 13.17 9.92
CA ALA A 158 -42.14 11.89 9.25
C ALA A 158 -40.68 11.71 8.79
N PRO A 159 -40.19 10.47 8.68
CA PRO A 159 -38.77 10.14 8.74
C PRO A 159 -38.11 10.30 7.36
N ALA A 160 -36.98 11.01 7.29
CA ALA A 160 -36.11 10.99 6.10
C ALA A 160 -34.79 10.25 6.37
N PRO A 161 -34.78 8.90 6.30
CA PRO A 161 -33.58 8.13 5.95
C PRO A 161 -33.73 7.29 4.66
N ALA A 162 -34.91 7.25 4.03
CA ALA A 162 -35.20 6.27 2.97
C ALA A 162 -34.58 6.57 1.58
N THR A 163 -34.29 7.83 1.26
CA THR A 163 -33.81 8.25 -0.08
C THR A 163 -32.34 7.90 -0.33
N ASN A 164 -31.48 7.97 0.68
CA ASN A 164 -30.08 7.58 0.56
C ASN A 164 -29.94 6.06 0.44
N ASP A 165 -30.75 5.29 1.15
CA ASP A 165 -30.68 3.83 1.16
C ASP A 165 -31.14 3.21 -0.17
N THR A 166 -32.15 3.80 -0.82
CA THR A 166 -32.56 3.41 -2.19
C THR A 166 -31.51 3.78 -3.25
N ALA A 167 -30.88 4.95 -3.12
CA ALA A 167 -29.80 5.37 -4.01
C ALA A 167 -28.58 4.43 -3.90
N ILE A 168 -28.15 4.08 -2.69
CA ILE A 168 -27.07 3.14 -2.42
C ILE A 168 -27.38 1.76 -3.02
N LYS A 169 -28.57 1.21 -2.75
CA LYS A 169 -29.01 -0.08 -3.31
C LYS A 169 -28.98 -0.08 -4.84
N SER A 170 -29.41 1.02 -5.47
CA SER A 170 -29.38 1.15 -6.93
C SER A 170 -27.95 1.21 -7.49
N ALA A 171 -27.04 1.92 -6.81
CA ALA A 171 -25.64 2.02 -7.19
C ALA A 171 -24.92 0.67 -7.03
N THR A 172 -25.17 -0.05 -5.93
CA THR A 172 -24.64 -1.41 -5.72
C THR A 172 -25.15 -2.38 -6.78
N ARG A 173 -26.42 -2.28 -7.19
CA ARG A 173 -26.97 -3.09 -8.28
C ARG A 173 -26.26 -2.82 -9.61
N LYS A 174 -26.11 -1.55 -9.99
CA LYS A 174 -25.37 -1.15 -11.21
C LYS A 174 -23.91 -1.61 -11.19
N LEU A 175 -23.26 -1.60 -10.02
CA LEU A 175 -21.90 -2.08 -9.89
C LEU A 175 -21.81 -3.59 -10.13
N ARG A 176 -22.75 -4.38 -9.58
CA ARG A 176 -22.83 -5.83 -9.86
C ARG A 176 -23.09 -6.12 -11.33
N GLU A 177 -24.01 -5.41 -11.96
CA GLU A 177 -24.29 -5.57 -13.39
C GLU A 177 -23.03 -5.29 -14.24
N LYS A 178 -22.21 -4.30 -13.85
CA LYS A 178 -20.91 -4.05 -14.49
C LYS A 178 -19.87 -5.13 -14.22
N VAL A 179 -19.84 -5.73 -13.02
CA VAL A 179 -18.95 -6.87 -12.72
C VAL A 179 -19.31 -8.04 -13.65
N GLU A 180 -20.59 -8.41 -13.71
CA GLU A 180 -21.06 -9.51 -14.56
C GLU A 180 -20.75 -9.25 -16.04
N GLN A 181 -20.91 -7.99 -16.50
CA GLN A 181 -20.55 -7.60 -17.85
C GLN A 181 -19.05 -7.75 -18.12
N LEU A 182 -18.19 -7.25 -17.22
CA LEU A 182 -16.73 -7.34 -17.38
C LEU A 182 -16.24 -8.80 -17.32
N GLU A 183 -16.84 -9.63 -16.47
CA GLU A 183 -16.55 -11.07 -16.39
C GLU A 183 -16.91 -11.77 -17.71
N ALA A 184 -18.06 -11.45 -18.30
CA ALA A 184 -18.47 -11.99 -19.60
C ALA A 184 -17.54 -11.53 -20.73
N GLU A 185 -17.17 -10.25 -20.77
CA GLU A 185 -16.24 -9.69 -21.77
C GLU A 185 -14.84 -10.30 -21.62
N LEU A 186 -14.38 -10.54 -20.39
CA LEU A 186 -13.10 -11.17 -20.11
C LEU A 186 -13.10 -12.65 -20.51
N HIS A 187 -14.19 -13.39 -20.25
CA HIS A 187 -14.35 -14.75 -20.75
C HIS A 187 -14.35 -14.80 -22.28
N GLN A 188 -15.07 -13.89 -22.93
CA GLN A 188 -15.11 -13.78 -24.38
C GLN A 188 -13.73 -13.45 -24.97
N SER A 189 -12.99 -12.51 -24.36
CA SER A 189 -11.64 -12.15 -24.77
C SER A 189 -10.67 -13.33 -24.66
N ARG A 190 -10.74 -14.10 -23.56
CA ARG A 190 -9.94 -15.34 -23.39
C ARG A 190 -10.26 -16.39 -24.45
N SER A 191 -11.54 -16.61 -24.77
CA SER A 191 -11.94 -17.52 -25.84
C SER A 191 -11.34 -17.09 -27.18
N LYS A 192 -11.43 -15.80 -27.51
CA LYS A 192 -10.90 -15.25 -28.75
C LYS A 192 -9.38 -15.39 -28.86
N VAL A 193 -8.65 -15.18 -27.75
CA VAL A 193 -7.19 -15.43 -27.72
C VAL A 193 -6.88 -16.90 -28.00
N SER A 194 -7.63 -17.84 -27.40
CA SER A 194 -7.46 -19.27 -27.65
C SER A 194 -7.72 -19.65 -29.11
N GLU A 195 -8.80 -19.14 -29.70
CA GLU A 195 -9.14 -19.38 -31.12
C GLU A 195 -8.02 -18.89 -32.06
N VAL A 196 -7.54 -17.67 -31.83
CA VAL A 196 -6.46 -17.06 -32.61
C VAL A 196 -5.14 -17.83 -32.45
N GLU A 197 -4.86 -18.36 -31.27
CA GLU A 197 -3.70 -19.21 -31.02
C GLU A 197 -3.79 -20.55 -31.76
N GLU A 198 -4.95 -21.20 -31.77
CA GLU A 198 -5.18 -22.42 -32.55
C GLU A 198 -5.06 -22.19 -34.06
N GLU A 199 -5.61 -21.08 -34.57
CA GLU A 199 -5.46 -20.73 -35.98
C GLU A 199 -4.02 -20.45 -36.36
N LYS A 200 -3.26 -19.78 -35.48
CA LYS A 200 -1.81 -19.56 -35.66
C LYS A 200 -1.05 -20.89 -35.72
N GLU A 201 -1.33 -21.84 -34.84
CA GLU A 201 -0.73 -23.19 -34.87
C GLU A 201 -1.02 -23.93 -36.19
N LYS A 202 -2.28 -23.89 -36.65
CA LYS A 202 -2.70 -24.49 -37.92
C LYS A 202 -1.98 -23.84 -39.10
N LEU A 203 -1.91 -22.51 -39.15
CA LEU A 203 -1.18 -21.79 -40.21
C LEU A 203 0.31 -22.07 -40.18
N ASN A 204 0.93 -22.15 -38.99
CA ASN A 204 2.35 -22.46 -38.86
C ASN A 204 2.67 -23.88 -39.35
N SER A 205 1.78 -24.83 -39.08
CA SER A 205 1.89 -26.20 -39.64
C SER A 205 1.80 -26.20 -41.16
N LYS A 206 0.84 -25.45 -41.72
CA LYS A 206 0.68 -25.28 -43.18
C LYS A 206 1.89 -24.58 -43.82
N LEU A 207 2.48 -23.60 -43.13
CA LEU A 207 3.70 -22.92 -43.56
C LEU A 207 4.87 -23.90 -43.66
N LYS A 208 5.06 -24.74 -42.62
CA LYS A 208 6.11 -25.76 -42.61
C LYS A 208 5.95 -26.76 -43.76
N GLU A 209 4.72 -27.20 -44.01
CA GLU A 209 4.40 -28.08 -45.14
C GLU A 209 4.68 -27.40 -46.49
N SER A 210 4.22 -26.15 -46.67
CA SER A 210 4.47 -25.37 -47.89
C SER A 210 5.95 -25.14 -48.15
N ASN A 211 6.73 -24.90 -47.09
CA ASN A 211 8.18 -24.70 -47.18
C ASN A 211 8.90 -25.98 -47.60
N SER A 212 8.48 -27.14 -47.07
CA SER A 212 8.99 -28.45 -47.51
C SER A 212 8.68 -28.73 -48.98
N LYS A 213 7.46 -28.45 -49.43
CA LYS A 213 7.07 -28.59 -50.85
C LYS A 213 7.85 -27.63 -51.76
N LEU A 214 8.10 -26.40 -51.31
CA LEU A 214 8.92 -25.44 -52.06
C LEU A 214 10.36 -25.94 -52.21
N GLU A 215 10.95 -26.48 -51.14
CA GLU A 215 12.30 -27.05 -51.17
C GLU A 215 12.39 -28.24 -52.14
N GLN A 216 11.39 -29.14 -52.14
CA GLN A 216 11.29 -30.23 -53.11
C GLN A 216 11.16 -29.71 -54.55
N ALA A 217 10.31 -28.71 -54.79
CA ALA A 217 10.14 -28.11 -56.11
C ALA A 217 11.41 -27.43 -56.61
N GLN A 218 12.17 -26.78 -55.71
CA GLN A 218 13.48 -26.20 -56.02
C GLN A 218 14.52 -27.27 -56.38
N GLN A 219 14.56 -28.38 -55.66
CA GLN A 219 15.45 -29.50 -55.97
C GLN A 219 15.13 -30.12 -57.34
N GLU A 220 13.86 -30.34 -57.66
CA GLU A 220 13.45 -30.88 -58.96
C GLU A 220 13.72 -29.87 -60.11
N LEU A 221 13.58 -28.57 -59.85
CA LEU A 221 13.96 -27.53 -60.82
C LEU A 221 15.47 -27.56 -61.12
N GLU A 222 16.33 -27.69 -60.11
CA GLU A 222 17.78 -27.79 -60.33
C GLU A 222 18.17 -29.09 -61.04
N LYS A 223 17.50 -30.22 -60.73
CA LYS A 223 17.69 -31.49 -61.43
C LYS A 223 17.30 -31.41 -62.91
N THR A 224 16.12 -30.86 -63.22
CA THR A 224 15.65 -30.69 -64.61
C THR A 224 16.54 -29.73 -65.39
N LYS A 225 17.00 -28.64 -64.77
CA LYS A 225 17.97 -27.70 -65.34
C LYS A 225 19.34 -28.37 -65.61
N GLY A 226 19.79 -29.26 -64.73
CA GLY A 226 20.98 -30.09 -64.94
C GLY A 226 20.83 -31.04 -66.14
N ALA A 227 19.69 -31.71 -66.26
CA ALA A 227 19.38 -32.58 -67.39
C ALA A 227 19.32 -31.81 -68.72
N GLU A 228 18.64 -30.64 -68.75
CA GLU A 228 18.60 -29.76 -69.93
C GLU A 228 20.03 -29.35 -70.36
N LYS A 229 20.86 -28.93 -69.39
CA LYS A 229 22.25 -28.55 -69.66
C LYS A 229 23.05 -29.71 -70.24
N ASN A 230 22.88 -30.92 -69.72
CA ASN A 230 23.59 -32.10 -70.22
C ASN A 230 23.19 -32.44 -71.67
N VAL A 231 21.89 -32.45 -71.97
CA VAL A 231 21.40 -32.73 -73.34
C VAL A 231 21.86 -31.64 -74.32
N ARG A 232 21.85 -30.36 -73.91
CA ARG A 232 22.44 -29.28 -74.74
C ARG A 232 23.93 -29.47 -75.00
N GLY A 233 24.68 -29.92 -74.00
CA GLY A 233 26.11 -30.24 -74.14
C GLY A 233 26.35 -31.36 -75.17
N GLN A 234 25.64 -32.49 -75.02
CA GLN A 234 25.70 -33.61 -75.95
C GLN A 234 25.29 -33.21 -77.37
N LEU A 235 24.25 -32.38 -77.50
CA LEU A 235 23.81 -31.87 -78.80
C LEU A 235 24.89 -31.03 -79.48
N ALA A 236 25.55 -30.14 -78.72
CA ALA A 236 26.64 -29.31 -79.24
C ALA A 236 27.86 -30.16 -79.66
N GLU A 237 28.20 -31.19 -78.89
CA GLU A 237 29.29 -32.11 -79.20
C GLU A 237 29.01 -32.97 -80.45
N ALA A 238 27.79 -33.51 -80.57
CA ALA A 238 27.36 -34.26 -81.75
C ALA A 238 27.33 -33.36 -83.01
N GLN A 239 26.85 -32.12 -82.88
CA GLN A 239 26.89 -31.11 -83.95
C GLN A 239 28.33 -30.76 -84.37
N GLY A 240 29.23 -30.58 -83.40
CA GLY A 240 30.65 -30.31 -83.67
C GLY A 240 31.34 -31.48 -84.39
N SER A 241 31.06 -32.70 -83.96
CA SER A 241 31.58 -33.92 -84.58
C SER A 241 31.08 -34.10 -86.00
N LEU A 242 29.79 -33.85 -86.24
CA LEU A 242 29.19 -33.88 -87.58
C LEU A 242 29.86 -32.87 -88.53
N LYS A 243 30.08 -31.64 -88.05
CA LYS A 243 30.75 -30.59 -88.82
C LYS A 243 32.18 -30.96 -89.19
N LYS A 244 32.95 -31.52 -88.24
CA LYS A 244 34.33 -31.94 -88.47
C LYS A 244 34.44 -33.03 -89.55
N ILE A 245 33.55 -34.02 -89.53
CA ILE A 245 33.51 -35.10 -90.55
C ILE A 245 33.21 -34.50 -91.93
N GLN A 246 32.25 -33.57 -92.02
CA GLN A 246 31.91 -32.89 -93.28
C GLN A 246 33.08 -32.08 -93.86
N GLU A 247 33.86 -31.40 -93.02
CA GLU A 247 35.01 -30.59 -93.43
C GLU A 247 36.22 -31.44 -93.88
N THR A 248 36.45 -32.60 -93.26
CA THR A 248 37.60 -33.47 -93.60
C THR A 248 37.44 -34.28 -94.89
N GLY A 249 36.27 -34.26 -95.55
CA GLY A 249 36.04 -34.90 -96.85
C GLY A 249 36.15 -36.44 -96.85
N ASN A 250 36.32 -37.07 -95.70
CA ASN A 250 36.41 -38.53 -95.57
C ASN A 250 34.98 -39.12 -95.58
N GLY A 251 34.57 -39.69 -96.71
CA GLY A 251 33.20 -40.06 -97.06
C GLY A 251 32.59 -41.24 -96.29
N ASP A 252 32.62 -41.24 -94.96
CA ASP A 252 31.86 -42.21 -94.17
C ASP A 252 30.39 -41.76 -94.03
N ALA A 253 29.64 -41.91 -95.12
CA ALA A 253 28.23 -41.55 -95.20
C ALA A 253 27.39 -42.24 -94.12
N LYS A 254 27.78 -43.44 -93.65
CA LYS A 254 27.11 -44.13 -92.55
C LYS A 254 27.34 -43.43 -91.22
N ALA A 255 28.57 -43.02 -90.90
CA ALA A 255 28.86 -42.28 -89.68
C ALA A 255 28.14 -40.92 -89.66
N GLN A 256 28.07 -40.24 -90.80
CA GLN A 256 27.35 -38.98 -90.92
C GLN A 256 25.84 -39.15 -90.69
N GLU A 257 25.24 -40.19 -91.24
CA GLU A 257 23.81 -40.48 -91.05
C GLU A 257 23.50 -40.88 -89.61
N ALA A 258 24.38 -41.65 -88.97
CA ALA A 258 24.26 -41.99 -87.55
C ALA A 258 24.27 -40.74 -86.65
N LEU A 259 25.21 -39.81 -86.85
CA LEU A 259 25.27 -38.54 -86.11
C LEU A 259 24.05 -37.66 -86.35
N LYS A 260 23.50 -37.61 -87.57
CA LYS A 260 22.23 -36.90 -87.83
C LYS A 260 21.07 -37.53 -87.06
N GLY A 261 21.00 -38.85 -87.01
CA GLY A 261 20.03 -39.59 -86.21
C GLY A 261 20.14 -39.28 -84.72
N GLU A 262 21.36 -39.29 -84.18
CA GLU A 262 21.65 -38.94 -82.79
C GLU A 262 21.28 -37.47 -82.48
N ILE A 263 21.64 -36.52 -83.35
CA ILE A 263 21.24 -35.11 -83.23
C ILE A 263 19.72 -34.96 -83.23
N ALA A 264 19.01 -35.71 -84.07
CA ALA A 264 17.54 -35.69 -84.08
C ALA A 264 16.95 -36.21 -82.76
N GLN A 265 17.51 -37.29 -82.20
CA GLN A 265 17.13 -37.83 -80.90
C GLN A 265 17.45 -36.85 -79.76
N LEU A 266 18.64 -36.24 -79.75
CA LEU A 266 19.06 -35.25 -78.76
C LEU A 266 18.20 -33.98 -78.82
N LYS A 267 17.80 -33.53 -80.02
CA LYS A 267 16.83 -32.43 -80.17
C LYS A 267 15.47 -32.78 -79.56
N LYS A 268 14.99 -34.01 -79.77
CA LYS A 268 13.74 -34.48 -79.14
C LYS A 268 13.90 -34.55 -77.62
N ALA A 269 15.01 -35.11 -77.12
CA ALA A 269 15.30 -35.14 -75.68
C ALA A 269 15.38 -33.73 -75.08
N LEU A 270 15.94 -32.75 -75.81
CA LEU A 270 16.03 -31.36 -75.37
C LEU A 270 14.64 -30.74 -75.20
N THR A 271 13.74 -30.94 -76.17
CA THR A 271 12.36 -30.43 -76.07
C THR A 271 11.63 -31.00 -74.85
N VAL A 272 11.83 -32.28 -74.54
CA VAL A 272 11.26 -32.93 -73.34
C VAL A 272 11.88 -32.36 -72.06
N ALA A 273 13.20 -32.15 -72.02
CA ALA A 273 13.88 -31.56 -70.88
C ALA A 273 13.43 -30.11 -70.62
N GLU A 274 13.28 -29.30 -71.67
CA GLU A 274 12.79 -27.91 -71.58
C GLU A 274 11.34 -27.85 -71.06
N GLN A 275 10.47 -28.76 -71.52
CA GLN A 275 9.10 -28.89 -70.99
C GLN A 275 9.08 -29.33 -69.52
N GLY A 276 9.96 -30.27 -69.15
CA GLY A 276 10.14 -30.70 -67.76
C GLY A 276 10.56 -29.54 -66.86
N ARG A 277 11.55 -28.75 -67.28
CA ARG A 277 11.99 -27.55 -66.56
C ARG A 277 10.87 -26.52 -66.43
N ALA A 278 10.13 -26.25 -67.50
CA ALA A 278 9.01 -25.30 -67.47
C ALA A 278 7.90 -25.74 -66.49
N THR A 279 7.67 -27.05 -66.36
CA THR A 279 6.72 -27.61 -65.40
C THR A 279 7.22 -27.48 -63.97
N ALA A 280 8.49 -27.81 -63.71
CA ALA A 280 9.11 -27.64 -62.39
C ALA A 280 9.16 -26.17 -61.95
N GLU A 281 9.39 -25.25 -62.89
CA GLU A 281 9.38 -23.81 -62.64
C GLU A 281 7.99 -23.31 -62.21
N LYS A 282 6.94 -23.74 -62.93
CA LYS A 282 5.54 -23.43 -62.56
C LYS A 282 5.18 -23.98 -61.18
N GLU A 283 5.61 -25.19 -60.85
CA GLU A 283 5.34 -25.77 -59.53
C GLU A 283 6.05 -24.98 -58.42
N ARG A 284 7.32 -24.63 -58.61
CA ARG A 284 8.08 -23.79 -57.67
C ARG A 284 7.40 -22.44 -57.46
N ASP A 285 6.95 -21.78 -58.53
CA ASP A 285 6.27 -20.48 -58.43
C ASP A 285 4.92 -20.59 -57.73
N SER A 286 4.15 -21.65 -58.00
CA SER A 286 2.90 -21.97 -57.31
C SER A 286 3.11 -22.18 -55.81
N GLN A 287 4.13 -22.94 -55.40
CA GLN A 287 4.45 -23.15 -53.98
C GLN A 287 4.94 -21.86 -53.32
N ASN A 288 5.72 -21.04 -54.03
CA ASN A 288 6.18 -19.75 -53.52
C ASN A 288 5.03 -18.77 -53.29
N ALA A 289 4.04 -18.75 -54.20
CA ALA A 289 2.82 -17.95 -54.03
C ALA A 289 2.01 -18.39 -52.79
N LYS A 290 1.81 -19.71 -52.62
CA LYS A 290 1.12 -20.25 -51.42
C LYS A 290 1.82 -19.89 -50.11
N LEU A 291 3.15 -19.87 -50.12
CA LEU A 291 3.95 -19.49 -48.96
C LEU A 291 3.78 -17.99 -48.64
N ALA A 292 3.77 -17.13 -49.66
CA ALA A 292 3.49 -15.71 -49.50
C ALA A 292 2.08 -15.46 -48.92
N ASP A 293 1.07 -16.18 -49.40
CA ASP A 293 -0.30 -16.10 -48.88
C ASP A 293 -0.38 -16.56 -47.41
N ALA A 294 0.26 -17.68 -47.08
CA ALA A 294 0.32 -18.18 -45.70
C ALA A 294 1.01 -17.18 -44.76
N ASN A 295 2.12 -16.56 -45.18
CA ASN A 295 2.79 -15.51 -44.42
C ASN A 295 1.91 -14.28 -44.21
N SER A 296 1.16 -13.86 -45.23
CA SER A 296 0.19 -12.76 -45.12
C SER A 296 -0.92 -13.07 -44.12
N GLN A 297 -1.44 -14.30 -44.11
CA GLN A 297 -2.42 -14.75 -43.13
C GLN A 297 -1.85 -14.77 -41.71
N ILE A 298 -0.62 -15.28 -41.52
CA ILE A 298 0.06 -15.28 -40.21
C ILE A 298 0.25 -13.85 -39.69
N ALA A 299 0.58 -12.88 -40.55
CA ALA A 299 0.71 -11.49 -40.15
C ALA A 299 -0.63 -10.88 -39.67
N LYS A 300 -1.73 -11.18 -40.37
CA LYS A 300 -3.08 -10.74 -39.96
C LYS A 300 -3.50 -11.34 -38.62
N ILE A 301 -3.37 -12.67 -38.48
CA ILE A 301 -3.72 -13.37 -37.23
C ILE A 301 -2.82 -12.90 -36.07
N SER A 302 -1.54 -12.62 -36.33
CA SER A 302 -0.65 -12.07 -35.30
C SER A 302 -1.08 -10.69 -34.83
N LYS A 303 -1.57 -9.83 -35.74
CA LYS A 303 -2.14 -8.54 -35.37
C LYS A 303 -3.43 -8.71 -34.57
N GLU A 304 -4.32 -9.59 -35.00
CA GLU A 304 -5.57 -9.88 -34.27
C GLU A 304 -5.30 -10.43 -32.86
N ARG A 305 -4.27 -11.26 -32.69
CA ARG A 305 -3.79 -11.71 -31.38
C ARG A 305 -3.35 -10.54 -30.52
N ASP A 306 -2.51 -9.67 -31.07
CA ASP A 306 -1.94 -8.55 -30.31
C ASP A 306 -3.04 -7.55 -29.90
N ASP A 307 -4.01 -7.31 -30.78
CA ASP A 307 -5.21 -6.51 -30.48
C ASP A 307 -6.06 -7.18 -29.39
N ALA A 308 -6.28 -8.50 -29.46
CA ALA A 308 -7.03 -9.25 -28.45
C ALA A 308 -6.34 -9.28 -27.08
N LEU A 309 -5.00 -9.41 -27.06
CA LEU A 309 -4.19 -9.31 -25.84
C LEU A 309 -4.26 -7.90 -25.25
N GLY A 310 -4.22 -6.86 -26.09
CA GLY A 310 -4.41 -5.48 -25.65
C GLY A 310 -5.78 -5.25 -24.98
N GLN A 311 -6.84 -5.80 -25.57
CA GLN A 311 -8.18 -5.77 -24.98
C GLN A 311 -8.23 -6.51 -23.63
N LEU A 312 -7.62 -7.70 -23.54
CA LEU A 312 -7.57 -8.48 -22.31
C LEU A 312 -6.89 -7.72 -21.16
N VAL A 313 -5.78 -7.03 -21.46
CA VAL A 313 -5.08 -6.19 -20.47
C VAL A 313 -5.98 -5.04 -20.00
N GLY A 314 -6.62 -4.32 -20.92
CA GLY A 314 -7.54 -3.23 -20.58
C GLY A 314 -8.73 -3.70 -19.73
N LEU A 315 -9.29 -4.87 -20.05
CA LEU A 315 -10.36 -5.48 -19.26
C LEU A 315 -9.89 -5.84 -17.85
N LYS A 316 -8.68 -6.38 -17.70
CA LYS A 316 -8.11 -6.73 -16.39
C LYS A 316 -7.87 -5.51 -15.51
N ASP A 317 -7.45 -4.38 -16.08
CA ASP A 317 -7.33 -3.11 -15.34
C ASP A 317 -8.70 -2.61 -14.86
N SER A 318 -9.74 -2.77 -15.70
CA SER A 318 -11.11 -2.40 -15.32
C SER A 318 -11.68 -3.31 -14.22
N GLU A 319 -11.40 -4.61 -14.28
CA GLU A 319 -11.73 -5.59 -13.25
C GLU A 319 -11.07 -5.22 -11.91
N HIS A 320 -9.78 -4.88 -11.92
CA HIS A 320 -9.06 -4.44 -10.72
C HIS A 320 -9.69 -3.18 -10.12
N ARG A 321 -10.02 -2.19 -10.94
CA ARG A 321 -10.68 -0.95 -10.47
C ARG A 321 -12.05 -1.23 -9.85
N VAL A 322 -12.81 -2.14 -10.42
CA VAL A 322 -14.11 -2.55 -9.85
C VAL A 322 -13.92 -3.29 -8.52
N ALA A 323 -12.91 -4.16 -8.40
CA ALA A 323 -12.57 -4.81 -7.14
C ALA A 323 -12.19 -3.81 -6.04
N VAL A 324 -11.40 -2.78 -6.36
CA VAL A 324 -11.06 -1.68 -5.42
C VAL A 324 -12.33 -0.94 -4.99
N LEU A 325 -13.20 -0.56 -5.93
CA LEU A 325 -14.45 0.12 -5.59
C LEU A 325 -15.37 -0.73 -4.69
N LEU A 326 -15.40 -2.05 -4.87
CA LEU A 326 -16.15 -2.96 -3.99
C LEU A 326 -15.55 -3.03 -2.58
N ALA A 327 -14.22 -3.04 -2.46
CA ALA A 327 -13.53 -3.01 -1.18
C ALA A 327 -13.79 -1.67 -0.44
N GLU A 328 -13.64 -0.54 -1.13
CA GLU A 328 -13.95 0.79 -0.59
C GLU A 328 -15.42 0.90 -0.16
N ASN A 329 -16.36 0.33 -0.93
CA ASN A 329 -17.78 0.34 -0.58
C ASN A 329 -18.05 -0.46 0.71
N THR A 330 -17.30 -1.56 0.91
CA THR A 330 -17.39 -2.40 2.10
C THR A 330 -16.80 -1.67 3.32
N GLU A 331 -15.65 -1.03 3.17
CA GLU A 331 -15.02 -0.22 4.22
C GLU A 331 -15.90 0.99 4.62
N LEU A 332 -16.47 1.69 3.63
CA LEU A 332 -17.40 2.79 3.89
C LEU A 332 -18.64 2.33 4.65
N LYS A 333 -19.15 1.13 4.35
CA LYS A 333 -20.29 0.55 5.06
C LYS A 333 -19.96 0.23 6.51
N GLU A 334 -18.76 -0.29 6.78
CA GLU A 334 -18.27 -0.53 8.14
C GLU A 334 -18.10 0.77 8.91
N LYS A 335 -17.45 1.78 8.32
CA LYS A 335 -17.31 3.12 8.92
C LYS A 335 -18.65 3.77 9.22
N LEU A 336 -19.64 3.60 8.34
CA LEU A 336 -20.99 4.09 8.58
C LEU A 336 -21.63 3.39 9.78
N ALA A 337 -21.51 2.07 9.89
CA ALA A 337 -22.02 1.31 11.03
C ALA A 337 -21.35 1.72 12.36
N THR A 338 -20.02 1.92 12.36
CA THR A 338 -19.30 2.43 13.53
C THR A 338 -19.76 3.84 13.91
N ALA A 339 -19.91 4.73 12.94
CA ALA A 339 -20.39 6.09 13.19
C ALA A 339 -21.82 6.10 13.75
N GLU A 340 -22.71 5.25 13.21
CA GLU A 340 -24.07 5.05 13.74
C GLU A 340 -24.06 4.54 15.18
N GLN A 341 -23.15 3.62 15.52
CA GLN A 341 -22.98 3.14 16.90
C GLN A 341 -22.50 4.24 17.83
N THR A 342 -21.46 5.01 17.45
CA THR A 342 -20.97 6.13 18.27
C THR A 342 -22.05 7.18 18.51
N VAL A 343 -22.88 7.49 17.49
CA VAL A 343 -24.00 8.43 17.66
C VAL A 343 -25.02 7.90 18.66
N ARG A 344 -25.32 6.59 18.66
CA ARG A 344 -26.21 5.96 19.65
C ARG A 344 -25.62 6.04 21.06
N GLU A 345 -24.37 5.67 21.24
CA GLU A 345 -23.68 5.74 22.53
C GLU A 345 -23.68 7.17 23.11
N VAL A 346 -23.34 8.17 22.29
CA VAL A 346 -23.37 9.58 22.71
C VAL A 346 -24.80 10.03 23.06
N SER A 347 -25.80 9.55 22.34
CA SER A 347 -27.21 9.87 22.61
C SER A 347 -27.69 9.24 23.94
N GLU A 348 -27.21 8.05 24.28
CA GLU A 348 -27.52 7.36 25.53
C GLU A 348 -26.77 7.95 26.75
N ASP A 349 -25.58 8.50 26.56
CA ASP A 349 -24.80 9.12 27.63
C ASP A 349 -25.24 10.55 27.97
N LYS A 350 -25.87 11.26 27.04
CA LYS A 350 -26.40 12.61 27.26
C LYS A 350 -27.34 12.71 28.47
N PRO A 351 -28.39 11.87 28.64
CA PRO A 351 -29.27 11.97 29.80
C PRO A 351 -28.55 11.66 31.13
N LYS A 352 -27.56 10.77 31.13
CA LYS A 352 -26.77 10.47 32.34
C LYS A 352 -25.96 11.69 32.79
N LYS A 353 -25.28 12.37 31.85
CA LYS A 353 -24.53 13.59 32.15
C LYS A 353 -25.43 14.76 32.57
N GLU A 354 -26.62 14.87 31.98
CA GLU A 354 -27.62 15.85 32.40
C GLU A 354 -28.10 15.57 33.83
N GLN A 355 -28.30 14.29 34.18
CA GLN A 355 -28.67 13.86 35.54
C GLN A 355 -27.56 14.14 36.56
N GLU A 356 -26.30 13.76 36.27
CA GLU A 356 -25.16 14.04 37.15
C GLU A 356 -24.98 15.54 37.41
N LEU A 357 -25.21 16.37 36.39
CA LEU A 357 -25.13 17.83 36.51
C LEU A 357 -26.29 18.40 37.35
N ALA A 358 -27.49 17.82 37.23
CA ALA A 358 -28.62 18.18 38.09
C ALA A 358 -28.35 17.82 39.56
N ASP A 359 -27.80 16.63 39.81
CA ASP A 359 -27.45 16.17 41.17
C ASP A 359 -26.33 17.02 41.78
N ALA A 360 -25.29 17.36 41.01
CA ALA A 360 -24.23 18.27 41.45
C ALA A 360 -24.75 19.68 41.78
N ARG A 361 -25.71 20.20 41.00
CA ARG A 361 -26.37 21.48 41.30
C ARG A 361 -27.14 21.43 42.60
N LYS A 362 -27.86 20.34 42.86
CA LYS A 362 -28.60 20.14 44.11
C LYS A 362 -27.65 20.09 45.32
N GLN A 363 -26.54 19.36 45.22
CA GLN A 363 -25.52 19.33 46.28
C GLN A 363 -24.93 20.71 46.56
N LEU A 364 -24.69 21.52 45.52
CA LEU A 364 -24.23 22.90 45.69
C LEU A 364 -25.27 23.78 46.42
N GLU A 365 -26.55 23.57 46.15
CA GLU A 365 -27.63 24.28 46.85
C GLU A 365 -27.73 23.87 48.32
N ASP A 366 -27.66 22.56 48.61
CA ASP A 366 -27.64 22.03 49.98
C ASP A 366 -26.44 22.56 50.78
N LEU A 367 -25.24 22.60 50.16
CA LEU A 367 -24.03 23.15 50.78
C LEU A 367 -24.16 24.66 51.04
N ARG A 368 -24.79 25.41 50.13
CA ARG A 368 -25.06 26.84 50.36
C ARG A 368 -26.02 27.05 51.53
N ALA A 369 -27.09 26.25 51.61
CA ALA A 369 -28.03 26.32 52.73
C ALA A 369 -27.35 25.99 54.07
N GLN A 370 -26.47 24.98 54.09
CA GLN A 370 -25.68 24.65 55.27
C GLN A 370 -24.71 25.78 55.67
N LEU A 371 -24.07 26.42 54.69
CA LEU A 371 -23.19 27.56 54.95
C LEU A 371 -23.97 28.73 55.56
N GLU A 372 -25.13 29.06 55.01
CA GLU A 372 -26.01 30.11 55.55
C GLU A 372 -26.49 29.78 56.97
N ALA A 373 -26.90 28.53 57.21
CA ALA A 373 -27.30 28.06 58.53
C ALA A 373 -26.14 28.17 59.54
N SER A 374 -24.93 27.75 59.16
CA SER A 374 -23.74 27.86 59.99
C SER A 374 -23.36 29.32 60.27
N GLN A 375 -23.44 30.20 59.27
CA GLN A 375 -23.20 31.64 59.47
C GLN A 375 -24.23 32.27 60.41
N LYS A 376 -25.51 31.89 60.29
CA LYS A 376 -26.55 32.34 61.21
C LYS A 376 -26.28 31.86 62.63
N GLN A 377 -25.99 30.58 62.79
CA GLN A 377 -25.66 30.00 64.09
C GLN A 377 -24.45 30.68 64.73
N ASN A 378 -23.41 31.00 63.94
CA ASN A 378 -22.26 31.76 64.44
C ASN A 378 -22.65 33.16 64.92
N LYS A 379 -23.53 33.88 64.21
CA LYS A 379 -24.05 35.17 64.67
C LYS A 379 -24.86 35.05 65.96
N ASP A 380 -25.69 34.01 66.07
CA ASP A 380 -26.46 33.76 67.28
C ASP A 380 -25.53 33.48 68.47
N PHE A 381 -24.46 32.68 68.26
CA PHE A 381 -23.41 32.48 69.27
C PHE A 381 -22.66 33.77 69.62
N GLU A 382 -22.35 34.65 68.66
CA GLU A 382 -21.73 35.95 68.94
C GLU A 382 -22.61 36.82 69.85
N VAL A 383 -23.92 36.84 69.60
CA VAL A 383 -24.90 37.56 70.44
C VAL A 383 -24.99 36.96 71.84
N GLU A 384 -25.05 35.62 71.94
CA GLU A 384 -25.10 34.92 73.22
C GLU A 384 -23.83 35.18 74.06
N VAL A 385 -22.65 35.12 73.43
CA VAL A 385 -21.37 35.44 74.07
C VAL A 385 -21.34 36.90 74.54
N ALA A 386 -21.88 37.84 73.76
CA ALA A 386 -21.98 39.24 74.19
C ALA A 386 -22.89 39.42 75.41
N SER A 387 -24.04 38.72 75.44
CA SER A 387 -24.97 38.72 76.58
C SER A 387 -24.33 38.13 77.84
N LEU A 388 -23.69 36.95 77.72
CA LEU A 388 -22.97 36.32 78.82
C LEU A 388 -21.86 37.21 79.36
N ARG A 389 -21.10 37.89 78.50
CA ARG A 389 -20.10 38.89 78.93
C ARG A 389 -20.72 40.02 79.74
N SER A 390 -21.87 40.55 79.32
CA SER A 390 -22.59 41.58 80.08
C SER A 390 -23.06 41.09 81.45
N GLN A 391 -23.60 39.87 81.52
CA GLN A 391 -24.03 39.26 82.79
C GLN A 391 -22.84 39.05 83.74
N LEU A 392 -21.69 38.65 83.21
CA LEU A 392 -20.47 38.45 83.99
C LEU A 392 -19.96 39.79 84.56
N GLU A 393 -20.07 40.89 83.80
CA GLU A 393 -19.74 42.23 84.28
C GLU A 393 -20.72 42.74 85.34
N ASP A 394 -22.02 42.55 85.13
CA ASP A 394 -23.06 42.95 86.09
C ASP A 394 -22.92 42.19 87.42
N THR A 395 -22.72 40.86 87.35
CA THR A 395 -22.49 40.04 88.54
C THR A 395 -21.18 40.41 89.24
N SER A 396 -20.12 40.74 88.50
CA SER A 396 -18.87 41.27 89.06
C SER A 396 -19.10 42.60 89.78
N SER A 397 -19.87 43.53 89.19
CA SER A 397 -20.23 44.82 89.80
C SER A 397 -21.08 44.67 91.06
N GLN A 398 -22.02 43.71 91.06
CA GLN A 398 -22.82 43.39 92.24
C GLN A 398 -21.98 42.78 93.37
N LEU A 399 -20.99 41.93 93.02
CA LEU A 399 -20.05 41.37 93.99
C LEU A 399 -19.18 42.46 94.64
N GLU A 400 -18.73 43.47 93.87
CA GLU A 400 -18.00 44.62 94.42
C GLU A 400 -18.88 45.55 95.28
N LYS A 401 -20.18 45.69 94.97
CA LYS A 401 -21.13 46.50 95.76
C LYS A 401 -21.59 45.83 97.05
N ALA A 402 -21.54 44.50 97.13
CA ALA A 402 -21.85 43.77 98.35
C ALA A 402 -20.75 44.04 99.41
N LYS A 403 -21.00 45.00 100.30
CA LYS A 403 -20.11 45.36 101.41
C LYS A 403 -19.74 44.10 102.23
N LEU A 404 -18.46 43.72 102.19
CA LEU A 404 -17.83 42.62 102.91
C LEU A 404 -17.64 42.93 104.41
N THR A 405 -18.72 43.25 105.14
CA THR A 405 -18.67 43.43 106.59
C THR A 405 -19.87 42.73 107.23
N GLY A 406 -19.59 41.64 107.97
CA GLY A 406 -20.60 40.94 108.77
C GLY A 406 -21.01 41.78 109.99
N ALA A 407 -22.15 41.45 110.61
CA ALA A 407 -22.67 42.23 111.73
C ALA A 407 -21.70 42.26 112.93
N ASN A 408 -20.88 41.20 113.07
CA ASN A 408 -19.88 41.03 114.14
C ASN A 408 -18.50 40.60 113.57
N ALA A 409 -17.42 40.68 114.38
CA ALA A 409 -16.04 40.39 113.95
C ALA A 409 -15.83 38.92 113.50
N ASP A 410 -16.48 37.95 114.17
CA ASP A 410 -16.43 36.52 113.79
C ASP A 410 -17.15 36.24 112.47
N GLU A 411 -18.25 36.95 112.21
CA GLU A 411 -19.03 36.81 110.99
C GLU A 411 -18.28 37.41 109.79
N THR A 412 -17.58 38.53 110.01
CA THR A 412 -16.66 39.12 109.03
C THR A 412 -15.49 38.18 108.70
N ALA A 413 -14.93 37.49 109.70
CA ALA A 413 -13.87 36.52 109.50
C ALA A 413 -14.36 35.27 108.73
N LYS A 414 -15.59 34.82 108.99
CA LYS A 414 -16.23 33.71 108.26
C LYS A 414 -16.53 34.10 106.80
N ILE A 415 -17.13 35.27 106.56
CA ILE A 415 -17.41 35.80 105.23
C ILE A 415 -16.11 36.00 104.43
N THR A 416 -15.03 36.44 105.08
CA THR A 416 -13.72 36.58 104.42
C THR A 416 -13.14 35.24 104.00
N ARG A 417 -13.21 34.22 104.87
CA ARG A 417 -12.77 32.85 104.54
C ARG A 417 -13.63 32.24 103.42
N GLU A 418 -14.94 32.41 103.49
CA GLU A 418 -15.88 31.89 102.50
C GLU A 418 -15.68 32.58 101.14
N ASN A 419 -15.49 33.90 101.11
CA ASN A 419 -15.12 34.62 99.89
C ASN A 419 -13.75 34.19 99.34
N GLN A 420 -12.78 33.92 100.20
CA GLN A 420 -11.47 33.41 99.76
C GLN A 420 -11.59 32.01 99.14
N ILE A 421 -12.45 31.15 99.68
CA ILE A 421 -12.77 29.84 99.10
C ILE A 421 -13.49 30.00 97.77
N LEU A 422 -14.50 30.86 97.67
CA LEU A 422 -15.23 31.12 96.42
C LEU A 422 -14.32 31.71 95.33
N ARG A 423 -13.45 32.66 95.67
CA ARG A 423 -12.43 33.18 94.74
C ARG A 423 -11.50 32.08 94.25
N ASN A 424 -11.04 31.19 95.14
CA ASN A 424 -10.21 30.06 94.74
C ASN A 424 -10.96 29.05 93.84
N ILE A 425 -12.27 28.85 94.06
CA ILE A 425 -13.11 28.00 93.21
C ILE A 425 -13.30 28.63 91.82
N VAL A 426 -13.64 29.93 91.75
CA VAL A 426 -13.81 30.64 90.47
C VAL A 426 -12.51 30.70 89.67
N VAL A 427 -11.36 30.94 90.32
CA VAL A 427 -10.05 30.90 89.65
C VAL A 427 -9.76 29.50 89.10
N ARG A 428 -10.10 28.44 89.86
CA ARG A 428 -9.93 27.05 89.40
C ARG A 428 -10.84 26.76 88.20
N GLU A 429 -12.10 27.20 88.24
CA GLU A 429 -13.04 26.97 87.14
C GLU A 429 -12.61 27.72 85.87
N ARG A 430 -12.18 28.98 85.98
CA ARG A 430 -11.56 29.74 84.88
C ARG A 430 -10.33 29.04 84.29
N GLN A 431 -9.49 28.44 85.14
CA GLN A 431 -8.34 27.64 84.67
C GLN A 431 -8.77 26.35 83.97
N GLU A 432 -9.85 25.71 84.44
CA GLU A 432 -10.37 24.49 83.85
C GLU A 432 -11.06 24.76 82.50
N GLU A 433 -11.77 25.88 82.39
CA GLU A 433 -12.39 26.34 81.14
C GLU A 433 -11.33 26.75 80.11
N ALA A 434 -10.27 27.45 80.51
CA ALA A 434 -9.13 27.74 79.65
C ALA A 434 -8.42 26.47 79.15
N ARG A 435 -8.33 25.42 79.99
CA ARG A 435 -7.81 24.10 79.58
C ARG A 435 -8.74 23.40 78.60
N ARG A 436 -10.06 23.49 78.80
CA ARG A 436 -11.06 22.92 77.87
C ARG A 436 -11.02 23.61 76.51
N GLU A 437 -10.90 24.94 76.48
CA GLU A 437 -10.73 25.72 75.25
C GLU A 437 -9.42 25.35 74.52
N GLN A 438 -8.29 25.25 75.22
CA GLN A 438 -7.04 24.78 74.62
C GLN A 438 -7.15 23.34 74.10
N ALA A 439 -7.80 22.44 74.83
CA ALA A 439 -8.04 21.07 74.38
C ALA A 439 -8.92 21.03 73.12
N LYS A 440 -9.98 21.84 73.06
CA LYS A 440 -10.87 21.96 71.89
C LYS A 440 -10.11 22.52 70.68
N LYS A 441 -9.26 23.53 70.89
CA LYS A 441 -8.40 24.11 69.84
C LYS A 441 -7.39 23.09 69.30
N LEU A 442 -6.76 22.30 70.18
CA LEU A 442 -5.86 21.22 69.77
C LEU A 442 -6.61 20.13 68.99
N MET A 443 -7.82 19.76 69.42
CA MET A 443 -8.63 18.75 68.73
C MET A 443 -9.06 19.22 67.33
N LEU A 444 -9.47 20.49 67.18
CA LEU A 444 -9.78 21.09 65.88
C LEU A 444 -8.54 21.17 64.97
N ALA A 445 -7.37 21.52 65.51
CA ALA A 445 -6.13 21.53 64.74
C ALA A 445 -5.72 20.13 64.26
N GLU A 446 -5.92 19.09 65.07
CA GLU A 446 -5.73 17.71 64.64
C GLU A 446 -6.76 17.31 63.56
N PHE A 447 -8.01 17.77 63.65
CA PHE A 447 -9.02 17.52 62.63
C PHE A 447 -8.66 18.16 61.28
N ASP A 448 -8.22 19.43 61.29
CA ASP A 448 -7.75 20.11 60.08
C ASP A 448 -6.52 19.41 59.48
N LYS A 449 -5.60 18.93 60.33
CA LYS A 449 -4.44 18.15 59.89
C LYS A 449 -4.83 16.80 59.29
N LEU A 450 -5.85 16.13 59.83
CA LEU A 450 -6.41 14.91 59.24
C LEU A 450 -7.07 15.20 57.88
N LYS A 451 -7.80 16.31 57.76
CA LYS A 451 -8.44 16.72 56.50
C LYS A 451 -7.40 17.00 55.41
N ILE A 452 -6.36 17.78 55.72
CA ILE A 452 -5.25 18.05 54.79
C ILE A 452 -4.56 16.74 54.37
N LYS A 453 -4.33 15.80 55.32
CA LYS A 453 -3.76 14.48 54.98
C LYS A 453 -4.69 13.66 54.09
N SER A 454 -6.01 13.72 54.28
CA SER A 454 -6.98 13.04 53.42
C SER A 454 -7.00 13.63 52.02
N ASP A 455 -6.92 14.95 51.89
CA ASP A 455 -6.86 15.63 50.59
C ASP A 455 -5.53 15.31 49.87
N THR A 456 -4.41 15.28 50.60
CA THR A 456 -3.11 14.87 50.07
C THR A 456 -3.10 13.40 49.64
N LEU A 457 -3.79 12.52 50.41
CA LEU A 457 -3.92 11.10 50.08
C LEU A 457 -4.79 10.91 48.82
N ASN A 458 -5.87 11.69 48.67
CA ASN A 458 -6.69 11.69 47.47
C ASN A 458 -5.93 12.22 46.24
N GLU A 459 -5.09 13.25 46.39
CA GLU A 459 -4.19 13.69 45.31
C GLU A 459 -3.14 12.63 44.96
N GLN A 460 -2.57 11.92 45.94
CA GLN A 460 -1.63 10.81 45.69
C GLN A 460 -2.30 9.60 45.03
N ILE A 461 -3.56 9.32 45.34
CA ILE A 461 -4.35 8.28 44.65
C ILE A 461 -4.69 8.71 43.21
N ALA A 462 -4.86 10.00 42.93
CA ALA A 462 -5.11 10.50 41.57
C ALA A 462 -3.84 10.56 40.69
N LEU A 463 -2.65 10.47 41.29
CA LEU A 463 -1.35 10.48 40.61
C LEU A 463 -0.75 9.07 40.40
N LEU A 464 -1.35 8.04 41.00
CA LEU A 464 -1.13 6.62 40.68
C LEU A 464 -2.12 6.19 39.59
#